data_AF-A0A5C3LM30-F1
#
_entry.id   AF-A0A5C3LM30-F1
#
_cell.length_a   1.000
_cell.length_b   1.000
_cell.length_c   1.000
_cell.angle_alpha   90.00
_cell.angle_beta   90.00
_cell.angle_gamma   90.00
#
_symmetry.space_group_name_H-M   'P 1'
#
loop_
_entity.id
_entity.type
_entity.pdbx_description
1 polymer ?
#
loop_
_entity_poly.entity_id
_entity_poly.type
_entity_poly.pdbx_seq_one_letter_code
_entity_poly.pdbx_strand_id
1 'polypeptide(L)'
;MLPIMLPIYKYWRVPYYLAGCKMYDVFASKENMDTSYVMSKDKALETFPMLKSDGLVGAVVYYDGQYNDSRMNIALIILIMSAVKHGTFAANYCEVTKLNKDGNSKLNGARVKDALTGDEWDIRAEGVINATGPFSNALLTLDNPSHKPIVQPSSGIHITLPNYYSPRKMGFLDPAMSDRRVIFFLP
;
A
#
# COMPACT_ATOMS: atom_id res chain seq x y z
N MET A 1 9.26 -1.22 -12.54
CA MET A 1 8.58 -0.11 -13.25
C MET A 1 7.48 -0.73 -14.08
N LEU A 2 6.29 -0.12 -14.05
CA LEU A 2 5.19 -0.54 -14.88
C LEU A 2 4.60 0.69 -15.55
N PRO A 3 4.56 0.75 -16.90
CA PRO A 3 3.74 1.73 -17.56
C PRO A 3 2.27 1.39 -17.32
N ILE A 4 1.47 2.40 -16.99
CA ILE A 4 0.04 2.29 -16.72
C ILE A 4 -0.70 3.11 -17.76
N MET A 5 -1.57 2.44 -18.52
CA MET A 5 -2.41 3.05 -19.53
C MET A 5 -3.72 3.54 -18.92
N LEU A 6 -4.05 4.81 -19.16
CA LEU A 6 -5.31 5.45 -18.80
C LEU A 6 -6.13 5.71 -20.07
N PRO A 7 -7.23 4.97 -20.34
CA PRO A 7 -8.04 5.15 -21.53
C PRO A 7 -8.90 6.41 -21.43
N ILE A 8 -9.07 7.11 -22.55
CA ILE A 8 -9.78 8.38 -22.59
C ILE A 8 -10.91 8.31 -23.61
N TYR A 9 -12.13 8.55 -23.13
CA TYR A 9 -13.37 8.50 -23.94
C TYR A 9 -13.95 9.88 -24.28
N LYS A 10 -13.28 10.97 -23.86
CA LYS A 10 -13.71 12.35 -24.16
C LYS A 10 -12.50 13.17 -24.60
N TYR A 11 -12.59 13.86 -25.72
CA TYR A 11 -11.48 14.64 -26.29
C TYR A 11 -10.87 15.66 -25.32
N TRP A 12 -11.71 16.40 -24.57
CA TRP A 12 -11.23 17.40 -23.60
C TRP A 12 -10.46 16.80 -22.42
N ARG A 13 -10.64 15.51 -22.13
CA ARG A 13 -9.93 14.83 -21.03
C ARG A 13 -8.48 14.49 -21.41
N VAL A 14 -8.15 14.45 -22.69
CA VAL A 14 -6.77 14.19 -23.17
C VAL A 14 -5.80 15.25 -22.63
N PRO A 15 -5.98 16.56 -22.88
CA PRO A 15 -5.08 17.57 -22.32
C PRO A 15 -5.13 17.62 -20.79
N TYR A 16 -6.28 17.34 -20.18
CA TYR A 16 -6.42 17.31 -18.72
C TYR A 16 -5.56 16.22 -18.06
N TYR A 17 -5.70 14.96 -18.50
CA TYR A 17 -4.90 13.86 -17.95
C TYR A 17 -3.43 13.99 -18.31
N LEU A 18 -3.11 14.45 -19.53
CA LEU A 18 -1.72 14.70 -19.92
C LEU A 18 -1.08 15.77 -19.02
N ALA A 19 -1.76 16.88 -18.76
CA ALA A 19 -1.25 17.91 -17.85
C ALA A 19 -1.04 17.37 -16.43
N GLY A 20 -1.98 16.56 -15.92
CA GLY A 20 -1.85 15.89 -14.62
C GLY A 20 -0.64 14.95 -14.55
N CYS A 21 -0.46 14.10 -15.56
CA CYS A 21 0.69 13.19 -15.65
C CYS A 21 2.01 13.96 -15.82
N LYS A 22 2.03 15.06 -16.57
CA LYS A 22 3.22 15.92 -16.69
C LYS A 22 3.55 16.64 -15.38
N MET A 23 2.55 17.04 -14.61
CA MET A 23 2.78 17.59 -13.27
C MET A 23 3.32 16.52 -12.33
N TYR A 24 2.80 15.30 -12.40
CA TYR A 24 3.33 14.14 -11.68
C TYR A 24 4.80 13.86 -12.05
N ASP A 25 5.11 13.92 -13.34
CA ASP A 25 6.47 13.76 -13.87
C ASP A 25 7.44 14.79 -13.27
N VAL A 26 6.99 16.04 -13.12
CA VAL A 26 7.79 17.13 -12.54
C VAL A 26 8.01 16.92 -11.04
N PHE A 27 6.99 16.46 -10.31
CA PHE A 27 7.13 16.15 -8.88
C PHE A 27 8.04 14.95 -8.61
N ALA A 28 8.00 13.94 -9.48
CA ALA A 28 8.93 12.82 -9.42
C ALA A 28 10.37 13.26 -9.74
N SER A 29 10.55 14.34 -10.51
CA SER A 29 11.84 15.01 -10.74
C SER A 29 12.97 14.03 -11.14
N LYS A 30 14.04 13.92 -10.35
CA LYS A 30 15.19 13.02 -10.61
C LYS A 30 14.88 11.54 -10.38
N GLU A 31 13.84 11.25 -9.60
CA GLU A 31 13.32 9.89 -9.44
C GLU A 31 12.31 9.54 -10.54
N ASN A 32 12.00 10.52 -11.41
CA ASN A 32 11.21 10.24 -12.59
C ASN A 32 12.07 9.50 -13.61
N MET A 33 11.64 8.29 -13.94
CA MET A 33 12.45 7.38 -14.72
C MET A 33 12.10 7.41 -16.22
N ASP A 34 10.86 7.77 -16.59
CA ASP A 34 10.45 7.98 -17.99
C ASP A 34 9.22 8.91 -18.06
N THR A 35 9.05 9.63 -19.16
CA THR A 35 8.04 10.69 -19.26
C THR A 35 6.70 10.18 -19.77
N SER A 36 5.62 10.74 -19.24
CA SER A 36 4.26 10.44 -19.71
C SER A 36 4.06 10.81 -21.19
N TYR A 37 3.28 10.00 -21.92
CA TYR A 37 3.02 10.21 -23.34
C TYR A 37 1.57 9.86 -23.72
N VAL A 38 1.13 10.39 -24.85
CA VAL A 38 -0.19 10.09 -25.43
C VAL A 38 -0.06 8.92 -26.40
N MET A 39 -0.95 7.95 -26.27
CA MET A 39 -1.10 6.79 -27.13
C MET A 39 -2.36 6.95 -27.99
N SER A 40 -2.24 6.66 -29.29
CA SER A 40 -3.37 6.69 -30.22
C SER A 40 -4.39 5.60 -29.90
N LYS A 41 -5.63 5.78 -30.37
CA LYS A 41 -6.70 4.80 -30.24
C LYS A 41 -6.29 3.41 -30.72
N ASP A 42 -5.70 3.33 -31.92
CA ASP A 42 -5.35 2.05 -32.55
C ASP A 42 -4.32 1.29 -31.72
N LYS A 43 -3.26 1.98 -31.28
CA LYS A 43 -2.22 1.39 -30.43
C LYS A 43 -2.74 0.98 -29.05
N ALA A 44 -3.69 1.72 -28.49
CA ALA A 44 -4.35 1.35 -27.24
C ALA A 44 -5.19 0.07 -27.40
N LEU A 45 -5.92 -0.08 -28.51
CA LEU A 45 -6.70 -1.28 -28.82
C LEU A 45 -5.82 -2.49 -29.18
N GLU A 46 -4.68 -2.27 -29.82
CA GLU A 46 -3.68 -3.33 -30.05
C GLU A 46 -3.10 -3.85 -28.73
N THR A 47 -2.86 -2.94 -27.77
CA THR A 47 -2.27 -3.29 -26.46
C THR A 47 -3.29 -3.96 -25.54
N PHE A 48 -4.54 -3.47 -25.54
CA PHE A 48 -5.67 -4.05 -24.79
C PHE A 48 -6.87 -4.28 -25.73
N PRO A 49 -6.93 -5.43 -26.41
CA PRO A 49 -8.01 -5.74 -27.37
C PRO A 49 -9.41 -5.79 -26.74
N MET A 50 -9.49 -6.03 -25.43
CA MET A 50 -10.73 -6.12 -24.67
C MET A 50 -11.29 -4.75 -24.25
N LEU A 51 -10.58 -3.65 -24.56
CA LEU A 51 -11.03 -2.30 -24.24
C LEU A 51 -12.24 -1.92 -25.10
N LYS A 52 -13.18 -1.15 -24.52
CA LYS A 52 -14.34 -0.65 -25.26
C LYS A 52 -13.87 0.30 -26.36
N SER A 53 -14.07 -0.07 -27.62
CA SER A 53 -13.65 0.72 -28.78
C SER A 53 -14.59 1.90 -29.08
N ASP A 54 -15.85 1.79 -28.66
CA ASP A 54 -16.88 2.81 -28.81
C ASP A 54 -16.60 4.02 -27.89
N GLY A 55 -16.52 5.21 -28.50
CA GLY A 55 -16.18 6.46 -27.83
C GLY A 55 -14.71 6.62 -27.41
N LEU A 56 -13.84 5.63 -27.63
CA LEU A 56 -12.42 5.72 -27.29
C LEU A 56 -11.70 6.72 -28.21
N VAL A 57 -11.06 7.72 -27.60
CA VAL A 57 -10.29 8.77 -28.28
C VAL A 57 -8.81 8.41 -28.34
N GLY A 58 -8.29 7.80 -27.28
CA GLY A 58 -6.88 7.43 -27.12
C GLY A 58 -6.60 7.06 -25.67
N ALA A 59 -5.32 7.06 -25.29
CA ALA A 59 -4.91 6.84 -23.91
C ALA A 59 -3.74 7.74 -23.53
N VAL A 60 -3.57 8.00 -22.23
CA VAL A 60 -2.35 8.58 -21.67
C VAL A 60 -1.63 7.47 -20.90
N VAL A 61 -0.34 7.32 -21.14
CA VAL A 61 0.51 6.39 -20.42
C VAL A 61 1.41 7.17 -19.48
N TYR A 62 1.43 6.75 -18.22
CA TYR A 62 2.37 7.24 -17.22
C TYR A 62 3.10 6.07 -16.59
N TYR A 63 4.23 6.33 -15.92
CA TYR A 63 5.03 5.29 -15.31
C TYR A 63 4.87 5.30 -13.80
N ASP A 64 4.75 4.11 -13.22
CA ASP A 64 4.65 3.94 -11.78
C ASP A 64 5.62 2.87 -11.25
N GLY A 65 5.90 2.96 -9.96
CA GLY A 65 6.71 2.01 -9.22
C GLY A 65 5.98 0.68 -9.06
N GLN A 66 6.69 -0.42 -9.30
CA GLN A 66 6.22 -1.73 -8.84
C GLN A 66 6.91 -2.05 -7.53
N TYR A 67 6.11 -2.50 -6.57
CA TYR A 67 6.58 -2.89 -5.26
C TYR A 67 6.24 -4.35 -5.00
N ASN A 68 7.23 -5.12 -4.56
CA ASN A 68 7.03 -6.51 -4.16
C ASN A 68 7.02 -6.58 -2.63
N ASP A 69 5.83 -6.66 -2.07
CA ASP A 69 5.56 -6.76 -0.64
C ASP A 69 6.22 -7.99 0.00
N SER A 70 6.21 -9.13 -0.70
CA SER A 70 6.82 -10.37 -0.23
C SER A 70 8.34 -10.23 -0.07
N ARG A 71 9.01 -9.52 -0.99
CA ARG A 71 10.44 -9.19 -0.87
C ARG A 71 10.70 -8.18 0.24
N MET A 72 9.79 -7.24 0.49
CA MET A 72 9.90 -6.36 1.65
C MET A 72 9.86 -7.16 2.95
N ASN A 73 9.00 -8.17 3.06
CA ASN A 73 8.95 -9.02 4.25
C ASN A 73 10.31 -9.68 4.51
N ILE A 74 10.98 -10.17 3.47
CA ILE A 74 12.36 -10.70 3.60
C ILE A 74 13.33 -9.61 4.06
N ALA A 75 13.26 -8.41 3.49
CA ALA A 75 14.10 -7.29 3.90
C ALA A 75 13.89 -6.90 5.37
N LEU A 76 12.64 -6.94 5.85
CA LEU A 76 12.31 -6.72 7.25
C LEU A 76 12.90 -7.80 8.17
N ILE A 77 12.84 -9.07 7.77
CA ILE A 77 13.49 -10.16 8.52
C ILE A 77 15.00 -9.93 8.60
N ILE A 78 15.65 -9.55 7.49
CA ILE A 78 17.08 -9.24 7.47
C ILE A 78 17.40 -8.07 8.40
N LEU A 79 16.57 -7.03 8.40
CA LEU A 79 16.70 -5.89 9.31
C LEU A 79 16.61 -6.32 10.79
N ILE A 80 15.62 -7.15 11.13
CA ILE A 80 15.45 -7.68 12.49
C ILE A 80 16.66 -8.52 12.90
N MET A 81 17.14 -9.40 12.02
CA MET A 81 18.35 -10.21 12.29
C MET A 81 19.58 -9.33 12.54
N SER A 82 19.73 -8.23 11.79
CA SER A 82 20.78 -7.25 12.03
C SER A 82 20.64 -6.59 13.40
N ALA A 83 19.44 -6.15 13.77
CA ALA A 83 19.18 -5.57 15.10
C ALA A 83 19.48 -6.57 16.23
N VAL A 84 19.13 -7.84 16.05
CA VAL A 84 19.43 -8.91 17.02
C VAL A 84 20.94 -9.12 17.14
N LYS A 85 21.69 -9.10 16.04
CA LYS A 85 23.15 -9.14 16.06
C LYS A 85 23.75 -7.96 16.84
N HIS A 86 23.07 -6.81 16.85
CA HIS A 86 23.43 -5.63 17.64
C HIS A 86 22.85 -5.63 19.08
N GLY A 87 22.28 -6.75 19.55
CA GLY A 87 21.84 -6.93 20.93
C GLY A 87 20.36 -6.64 21.19
N THR A 88 19.55 -6.44 20.15
CA THR A 88 18.09 -6.30 20.31
C THR A 88 17.43 -7.66 20.51
N PHE A 89 16.40 -7.73 21.36
CA PHE A 89 15.54 -8.90 21.47
C PHE A 89 14.32 -8.73 20.56
N ALA A 90 14.03 -9.73 19.74
CA ALA A 90 12.87 -9.76 18.87
C ALA A 90 12.12 -11.09 19.05
N ALA A 91 10.79 -11.01 19.15
CA ALA A 91 9.93 -12.16 19.26
C ALA A 91 8.69 -11.97 18.37
N ASN A 92 8.32 -13.01 17.63
CA ASN A 92 7.05 -13.11 16.92
C ASN A 92 6.09 -14.00 17.72
N TYR A 93 4.81 -13.98 17.37
CA TYR A 93 3.76 -14.70 18.11
C TYR A 93 3.63 -14.30 19.59
N CYS A 94 4.20 -13.16 20.00
CA CYS A 94 4.01 -12.58 21.32
C CYS A 94 3.00 -11.42 21.23
N GLU A 95 1.81 -11.62 21.77
CA GLU A 95 0.75 -10.62 21.81
C GLU A 95 0.85 -9.75 23.06
N VAL A 96 0.67 -8.44 22.93
CA VAL A 96 0.55 -7.55 24.10
C VAL A 96 -0.90 -7.57 24.59
N THR A 97 -1.12 -8.09 25.80
CA THR A 97 -2.47 -8.23 26.38
C THR A 97 -2.79 -7.11 27.36
N LYS A 98 -1.79 -6.47 27.95
CA LYS A 98 -1.96 -5.35 28.88
C LYS A 98 -0.76 -4.41 28.87
N LEU A 99 -1.02 -3.12 29.06
CA LEU A 99 0.02 -2.12 29.30
C LEU A 99 0.18 -1.85 30.80
N ASN A 100 1.42 -1.85 31.26
CA ASN A 100 1.74 -1.64 32.66
C ASN A 100 2.11 -0.17 32.90
N LYS A 101 1.59 0.40 34.00
CA LYS A 101 1.82 1.78 34.42
C LYS A 101 2.37 1.81 35.84
N ASP A 102 3.20 2.80 36.13
CA ASP A 102 3.66 3.08 37.49
C ASP A 102 2.60 3.86 38.30
N GLY A 103 2.93 4.17 39.56
CA GLY A 103 2.04 4.93 40.45
C GLY A 103 1.73 6.36 39.98
N ASN A 104 2.49 6.90 39.03
CA ASN A 104 2.28 8.21 38.41
C ASN A 104 1.54 8.11 37.06
N SER A 105 0.95 6.95 36.75
CA SER A 105 0.28 6.67 35.47
C SER A 105 1.20 6.70 34.24
N LYS A 106 2.53 6.63 34.42
CA LYS A 106 3.48 6.54 33.31
C LYS A 106 3.66 5.08 32.90
N LEU A 107 3.66 4.82 31.60
CA LEU A 107 3.94 3.48 31.06
C LEU A 107 5.36 3.02 31.46
N ASN A 108 5.45 1.79 31.96
CA ASN A 108 6.72 1.19 32.41
C ASN A 108 6.93 -0.25 31.91
N GLY A 109 6.09 -0.70 30.98
CA GLY A 109 6.16 -2.04 30.43
C GLY A 109 4.85 -2.53 29.85
N ALA A 110 4.81 -3.83 29.55
CA ALA A 110 3.62 -4.51 29.05
C ALA A 110 3.62 -5.97 29.52
N ARG A 111 2.41 -6.53 29.68
CA ARG A 111 2.22 -7.97 29.75
C ARG A 111 2.08 -8.52 28.35
N VAL A 112 2.84 -9.57 28.07
CA VAL A 112 2.79 -10.28 26.81
C VAL A 112 2.33 -11.71 27.01
N LYS A 113 1.72 -12.27 25.98
CA LYS A 113 1.29 -13.66 25.90
C LYS A 113 1.93 -14.32 24.69
N ASP A 114 2.58 -15.45 24.90
CA ASP A 114 3.00 -16.32 23.81
C ASP A 114 1.77 -17.03 23.22
N ALA A 115 1.48 -16.78 21.95
CA ALA A 115 0.34 -17.38 21.25
C ALA A 115 0.54 -18.87 20.95
N LEU A 116 1.77 -19.40 21.02
CA LEU A 116 2.09 -20.80 20.76
C LEU A 116 1.92 -21.66 22.01
N THR A 117 2.40 -21.18 23.16
CA THR A 117 2.36 -21.92 24.43
C THR A 117 1.21 -21.50 25.35
N GLY A 118 0.76 -20.24 25.22
CA GLY A 118 -0.22 -19.63 26.12
C GLY A 118 0.40 -18.97 27.35
N ASP A 119 1.72 -19.07 27.54
CA ASP A 119 2.41 -18.50 28.71
C ASP A 119 2.37 -16.97 28.69
N GLU A 120 2.27 -16.36 29.87
CA GLU A 120 2.23 -14.91 30.03
C GLU A 120 3.31 -14.40 30.98
N TRP A 121 3.95 -13.29 30.62
CA TRP A 121 4.95 -12.64 31.47
C TRP A 121 4.96 -11.12 31.25
N ASP A 122 5.57 -10.40 32.20
CA ASP A 122 5.74 -8.95 32.10
C ASP A 122 7.12 -8.59 31.54
N ILE A 123 7.13 -7.64 30.61
CA ILE A 123 8.33 -6.98 30.10
C ILE A 123 8.36 -5.57 30.68
N ARG A 124 9.48 -5.19 31.29
CA ARG A 124 9.74 -3.82 31.75
C ARG A 124 10.42 -3.03 30.64
N ALA A 125 9.97 -1.80 30.42
CA ALA A 125 10.55 -0.90 29.43
C ALA A 125 10.42 0.56 29.90
N GLU A 126 11.39 1.40 29.56
CA GLU A 126 11.34 2.85 29.88
C GLU A 126 10.39 3.62 28.95
N GLY A 127 10.11 3.06 27.78
CA GLY A 127 9.20 3.61 26.78
C GLY A 127 8.59 2.50 25.93
N VAL A 128 7.39 2.77 25.41
CA VAL A 128 6.63 1.84 24.57
C VAL A 128 6.23 2.57 23.29
N ILE A 129 6.55 1.98 22.13
CA ILE A 129 6.19 2.52 20.82
C ILE A 129 5.11 1.63 20.20
N ASN A 130 3.96 2.22 19.87
CA ASN A 130 2.88 1.53 19.18
C ASN A 130 3.08 1.61 17.66
N ALA A 131 3.53 0.51 17.05
CA ALA A 131 3.70 0.37 15.60
C ALA A 131 2.81 -0.74 15.02
N THR A 132 1.58 -0.90 15.54
CA THR A 132 0.68 -2.03 15.21
C THR A 132 -0.25 -1.79 14.00
N GLY A 133 0.01 -0.75 13.21
CA GLY A 133 -0.72 -0.47 11.97
C GLY A 133 -2.24 -0.33 12.19
N PRO A 134 -3.11 -1.10 11.49
CA PRO A 134 -4.56 -0.99 11.65
C PRO A 134 -5.05 -1.34 13.07
N PHE A 135 -4.25 -2.06 13.86
CA PHE A 135 -4.57 -2.45 15.23
C PHE A 135 -4.18 -1.40 16.29
N SER A 136 -3.66 -0.25 15.87
CA SER A 136 -3.18 0.80 16.79
C SER A 136 -4.23 1.25 17.79
N ASN A 137 -5.49 1.35 17.37
CA ASN A 137 -6.59 1.71 18.29
C ASN A 137 -6.80 0.67 19.39
N ALA A 138 -6.67 -0.62 19.09
CA ALA A 138 -6.88 -1.68 20.09
C ALA A 138 -5.86 -1.55 21.23
N LEU A 139 -4.59 -1.29 20.89
CA LEU A 139 -3.54 -1.07 21.89
C LEU A 139 -3.76 0.24 22.67
N LEU A 140 -4.25 1.31 22.01
CA LEU A 140 -4.60 2.56 22.69
C LEU A 140 -5.78 2.41 23.65
N THR A 141 -6.75 1.57 23.32
CA THR A 141 -7.87 1.24 24.23
C THR A 141 -7.39 0.52 25.49
N LEU A 142 -6.34 -0.30 25.41
CA LEU A 142 -5.71 -0.90 26.59
C LEU A 142 -5.03 0.14 27.49
N ASP A 143 -4.54 1.25 26.91
CA ASP A 143 -3.94 2.35 27.66
C ASP A 143 -4.98 3.29 28.29
N ASN A 144 -5.94 3.71 27.48
CA ASN A 144 -7.01 4.63 27.82
C ASN A 144 -8.31 4.21 27.11
N PRO A 145 -9.26 3.57 27.82
CA PRO A 145 -10.53 3.12 27.24
C PRO A 145 -11.39 4.24 26.64
N SER A 146 -11.18 5.49 27.08
CA SER A 146 -11.92 6.67 26.61
C SER A 146 -11.24 7.37 25.43
N HIS A 147 -10.24 6.76 24.80
CA HIS A 147 -9.55 7.38 23.67
C HIS A 147 -10.48 7.53 22.47
N LYS A 148 -10.23 8.56 21.66
CA LYS A 148 -10.88 8.71 20.36
C LYS A 148 -10.11 7.90 19.32
N PRO A 149 -10.75 7.00 18.57
CA PRO A 149 -10.10 6.25 17.50
C PRO A 149 -9.39 7.18 16.51
N ILE A 150 -8.12 6.90 16.23
CA ILE A 150 -7.30 7.68 15.28
C ILE A 150 -7.13 6.96 13.95
N VAL A 151 -7.27 5.63 13.93
CA VAL A 151 -7.19 4.80 12.72
C VAL A 151 -8.60 4.36 12.30
N GLN A 152 -8.91 4.46 11.01
CA GLN A 152 -10.12 3.88 10.41
C GLN A 152 -9.71 2.91 9.30
N PRO A 153 -9.67 1.59 9.56
CA PRO A 153 -9.25 0.63 8.54
C PRO A 153 -10.30 0.55 7.42
N SER A 154 -9.81 0.45 6.18
CA SER A 154 -10.61 0.19 4.99
C SER A 154 -10.14 -1.11 4.36
N SER A 155 -11.09 -1.92 3.88
CA SER A 155 -10.78 -3.21 3.25
C SER A 155 -10.64 -3.05 1.74
N GLY A 156 -9.67 -3.75 1.17
CA GLY A 156 -9.45 -3.88 -0.27
C GLY A 156 -9.15 -5.33 -0.62
N ILE A 157 -9.61 -5.77 -1.79
CA ILE A 157 -9.39 -7.12 -2.30
C ILE A 157 -8.70 -7.06 -3.67
N HIS A 158 -7.90 -8.08 -3.96
CA HIS A 158 -7.28 -8.27 -5.27
C HIS A 158 -7.73 -9.62 -5.84
N ILE A 159 -7.99 -9.66 -7.15
CA ILE A 159 -8.40 -10.87 -7.86
C ILE A 159 -7.32 -11.16 -8.90
N THR A 160 -6.84 -12.41 -8.92
CA THR A 160 -5.88 -12.87 -9.93
C THR A 160 -6.64 -13.56 -11.06
N LEU A 161 -6.37 -13.14 -12.30
CA LEU A 161 -6.97 -13.69 -13.50
C LEU A 161 -5.88 -14.26 -14.43
N PRO A 162 -6.23 -15.14 -15.38
CA PRO A 162 -5.30 -15.61 -16.39
C PRO A 162 -4.64 -14.49 -17.19
N ASN A 163 -3.40 -14.70 -17.61
CA ASN A 163 -2.59 -13.68 -18.28
C ASN A 163 -3.13 -13.20 -19.64
N TYR A 164 -4.05 -13.92 -20.30
CA TYR A 164 -4.58 -13.50 -21.61
C TYR A 164 -5.50 -12.27 -21.52
N TYR A 165 -5.92 -11.87 -20.31
CA TYR A 165 -6.67 -10.64 -20.10
C TYR A 165 -5.78 -9.38 -20.06
N SER A 166 -4.47 -9.51 -19.81
CA SER A 166 -3.54 -8.38 -19.64
C SER A 166 -2.23 -8.55 -20.41
N PRO A 167 -1.73 -7.53 -21.10
CA PRO A 167 -0.37 -7.55 -21.63
C PRO A 167 0.66 -7.59 -20.49
N ARG A 168 1.68 -8.44 -20.62
CA ARG A 168 2.70 -8.69 -19.57
C ARG A 168 3.48 -7.48 -19.08
N LYS A 169 3.52 -6.39 -19.85
CA LYS A 169 4.43 -5.25 -19.63
C LYS A 169 3.70 -3.93 -19.39
N MET A 170 2.37 -3.92 -19.34
CA MET A 170 1.59 -2.69 -19.25
C MET A 170 0.39 -2.93 -18.33
N GLY A 171 0.24 -2.07 -17.33
CA GLY A 171 -0.95 -2.01 -16.50
C GLY A 171 -2.01 -1.11 -17.13
N PHE A 172 -3.20 -1.15 -16.56
CA PHE A 172 -4.34 -0.37 -17.00
C PHE A 172 -5.06 0.19 -15.79
N LEU A 173 -5.49 1.45 -15.89
CA LEU A 173 -6.24 2.14 -14.85
C LEU A 173 -7.57 2.57 -15.46
N ASP A 174 -8.68 2.09 -14.89
CA ASP A 174 -10.02 2.56 -15.25
C ASP A 174 -10.52 3.61 -14.26
N PRO A 175 -10.59 4.90 -14.67
CA PRO A 175 -11.04 5.98 -13.80
C PRO A 175 -12.57 6.16 -13.79
N ALA A 176 -13.34 5.35 -14.53
CA ALA A 176 -14.74 5.63 -14.86
C ALA A 176 -15.73 4.60 -14.28
N MET A 177 -15.50 4.14 -13.04
CA MET A 177 -16.49 3.32 -12.33
C MET A 177 -17.72 4.14 -11.94
N SER A 178 -18.87 3.49 -11.86
CA SER A 178 -20.18 4.10 -11.53
C SER A 178 -20.20 4.83 -10.18
N ASP A 179 -19.30 4.46 -9.27
CA ASP A 179 -19.16 5.01 -7.92
C ASP A 179 -17.96 5.96 -7.75
N ARG A 180 -17.35 6.40 -8.87
CA ARG A 180 -16.16 7.28 -8.91
C ARG A 180 -14.88 6.65 -8.32
N ARG A 181 -14.86 5.35 -8.03
CA ARG A 181 -13.63 4.65 -7.70
C ARG A 181 -12.81 4.38 -8.95
N VAL A 182 -11.56 4.02 -8.71
CA VAL A 182 -10.61 3.63 -9.74
C VAL A 182 -10.29 2.15 -9.55
N ILE A 183 -10.21 1.41 -10.64
CA ILE A 183 -9.72 0.03 -10.63
C ILE A 183 -8.41 -0.04 -11.37
N PHE A 184 -7.46 -0.77 -10.79
CA PHE A 184 -6.20 -1.11 -11.40
C PHE A 184 -6.25 -2.53 -11.94
N PHE A 185 -5.69 -2.68 -13.13
CA PHE A 185 -5.51 -3.96 -13.78
C PHE A 185 -4.03 -4.10 -14.13
N LEU A 186 -3.33 -4.94 -13.37
CA LEU A 186 -1.87 -5.04 -13.41
C LEU A 186 -1.48 -6.46 -13.88
N PRO A 187 -0.40 -6.60 -14.67
CA PRO A 187 0.10 -7.90 -15.12
C PRO A 187 0.86 -8.68 -14.05
#